data_AF-A0A058ZA44-F1
#
_entry.id   AF-A0A058ZA44-F1
#
_cell.length_a   1.000
_cell.length_b   1.000
_cell.length_c   1.000
_cell.angle_alpha   90.00
_cell.angle_beta   90.00
_cell.angle_gamma   90.00
#
_symmetry.space_group_name_H-M   'P 1'
#
loop_
_entity.id
_entity.type
_entity.pdbx_description
1 polymer ?
#
loop_
_entity_poly.entity_id
_entity_poly.type
_entity_poly.pdbx_seq_one_letter_code
_entity_poly.pdbx_strand_id
1 'polypeptide(L)'
;MTAPLPDLFTRHSLPKDALADNKVEELFSVAGRVVAGPACNIDSPASCLAFVHALARAPYNVTRVNALINNASIQAPGPVATDDADEALTNDDLASIQPAAGLTPGSTFDQGFERVMHTNVNGTMFMTRALLPLLEQAASPEDPARVLIVSSVMGISVGPFDSNFAYSASKAAAVHLSRALASYFTTVAPIAVNALALGYFKTEMTEVITRNERFQELILGATVGGREAHAQDLAAAVIYLLSRGGAYVNGTVLTVDGGFALRSRV
;
A
#
# COMPACT_ATOMS: atom_id res chain seq x y z
N MET A 1 -47.66 27.82 -18.47
CA MET A 1 -46.29 28.35 -18.24
C MET A 1 -45.67 27.56 -17.11
N THR A 2 -44.99 26.46 -17.44
CA THR A 2 -44.24 25.66 -16.48
C THR A 2 -42.95 26.41 -16.14
N ALA A 3 -42.77 26.78 -14.87
CA ALA A 3 -41.52 27.35 -14.41
C ALA A 3 -40.37 26.38 -14.73
N PRO A 4 -39.24 26.85 -15.27
CA PRO A 4 -38.09 25.98 -15.49
C PRO A 4 -37.60 25.45 -14.14
N LEU A 5 -37.39 24.14 -14.06
CA LEU A 5 -36.74 23.52 -12.90
C LEU A 5 -35.38 24.21 -12.66
N PRO A 6 -35.02 24.53 -11.40
CA PRO A 6 -33.72 25.09 -11.12
C PRO A 6 -32.63 24.09 -11.53
N ASP A 7 -31.69 24.58 -12.34
CA ASP A 7 -30.50 23.87 -12.79
C ASP A 7 -29.71 23.38 -11.56
N LEU A 8 -29.76 22.06 -11.32
CA LEU A 8 -29.06 21.40 -10.23
C LEU A 8 -27.53 21.42 -10.41
N PHE A 9 -27.00 21.79 -11.57
CA PHE A 9 -25.57 21.70 -11.89
C PHE A 9 -24.77 22.97 -11.60
N THR A 10 -25.41 24.13 -11.38
CA THR A 10 -24.66 25.41 -11.27
C THR A 10 -24.36 25.89 -9.85
N ARG A 11 -24.87 25.25 -8.78
CA ARG A 11 -24.63 25.67 -7.38
C ARG A 11 -23.62 24.84 -6.59
N HIS A 12 -23.07 23.78 -7.17
CA HIS A 12 -22.13 22.87 -6.52
C HIS A 12 -20.84 22.63 -7.33
N SER A 13 -20.39 23.62 -8.11
CA SER A 13 -19.11 23.50 -8.80
C SER A 13 -17.96 23.45 -7.78
N LEU A 14 -17.02 22.52 -7.98
CA LEU A 14 -15.73 22.52 -7.27
C LEU A 14 -15.14 23.95 -7.26
N PRO A 15 -14.55 24.41 -6.14
CA PRO A 15 -14.04 25.77 -6.03
C PRO A 15 -13.00 26.02 -7.12
N LYS A 16 -13.38 26.81 -8.14
CA LYS A 16 -12.57 27.05 -9.35
C LYS A 16 -11.25 27.74 -9.02
N ASP A 17 -11.22 28.53 -7.96
CA ASP A 17 -10.04 29.27 -7.47
C ASP A 17 -8.96 28.35 -6.85
N ALA A 18 -9.31 27.09 -6.56
CA ALA A 18 -8.37 26.09 -6.04
C ALA A 18 -7.40 25.59 -7.13
N LEU A 19 -7.76 25.70 -8.41
CA LEU A 19 -6.95 25.24 -9.56
C LEU A 19 -6.25 26.39 -10.30
N ALA A 20 -6.40 27.64 -9.85
CA ALA A 20 -5.80 28.81 -10.49
C ALA A 20 -4.31 28.99 -10.15
N ASP A 21 -3.55 29.50 -11.14
CA ASP A 21 -2.19 30.07 -11.11
C ASP A 21 -1.17 29.48 -10.10
N ASN A 22 -0.23 28.68 -10.60
CA ASN A 22 1.00 28.21 -9.91
C ASN A 22 0.84 27.42 -8.60
N LYS A 23 -0.39 27.10 -8.17
CA LYS A 23 -0.64 26.29 -6.96
C LYS A 23 -0.33 24.81 -7.13
N VAL A 24 -0.28 24.27 -8.36
CA VAL A 24 -0.10 22.82 -8.58
C VAL A 24 1.26 22.36 -8.06
N GLU A 25 2.35 23.06 -8.41
CA GLU A 25 3.69 22.72 -7.92
C GLU A 25 3.77 22.81 -6.39
N GLU A 26 3.14 23.81 -5.78
CA GLU A 26 3.06 23.95 -4.33
C GLU A 26 2.28 22.80 -3.68
N LEU A 27 1.12 22.44 -4.25
CA LEU A 27 0.24 21.38 -3.75
C LEU A 27 0.92 20.01 -3.75
N PHE A 28 1.69 19.70 -4.79
CA PHE A 28 2.38 18.43 -4.95
C PHE A 28 3.87 18.49 -4.56
N SER A 29 4.34 19.61 -4.01
CA SER A 29 5.71 19.71 -3.50
C SER A 29 5.88 18.85 -2.25
N VAL A 30 7.02 18.16 -2.18
CA VAL A 30 7.48 17.47 -0.98
C VAL A 30 8.84 18.06 -0.62
N ALA A 31 8.90 18.79 0.49
CA ALA A 31 10.12 19.38 1.00
C ALA A 31 10.72 18.49 2.10
N GLY A 32 12.06 18.37 2.11
CA GLY A 32 12.76 17.62 3.15
C GLY A 32 14.12 17.12 2.69
N ARG A 33 14.78 16.38 3.58
CA ARG A 33 16.04 15.68 3.29
C ARG A 33 15.79 14.19 3.40
N VAL A 34 16.20 13.43 2.40
CA VAL A 34 16.29 11.96 2.51
C VAL A 34 17.47 11.62 3.42
N VAL A 35 17.20 10.88 4.49
CA VAL A 35 18.22 10.41 5.43
C VAL A 35 18.31 8.91 5.34
N ALA A 36 19.43 8.39 4.84
CA ALA A 36 19.74 6.97 4.90
C ALA A 36 20.12 6.61 6.34
N GLY A 37 19.16 6.11 7.12
CA GLY A 37 19.35 5.72 8.51
C GLY A 37 20.17 4.43 8.69
N PRO A 38 20.40 4.00 9.94
CA PRO A 38 21.06 2.73 10.21
C PRO A 38 20.14 1.55 9.85
N ALA A 39 20.72 0.34 9.77
CA ALA A 39 19.93 -0.87 9.57
C ALA A 39 18.89 -1.06 10.69
N CYS A 40 17.71 -1.54 10.32
CA CYS A 40 16.62 -1.83 11.25
C CYS A 40 15.91 -3.12 10.87
N ASN A 41 15.74 -4.02 11.83
CA ASN A 41 14.86 -5.18 11.68
C ASN A 41 13.45 -4.83 12.18
N ILE A 42 12.50 -4.69 11.26
CA ILE A 42 11.12 -4.30 11.62
C ILE A 42 10.34 -5.40 12.37
N ASP A 43 10.80 -6.65 12.35
CA ASP A 43 10.21 -7.74 13.13
C ASP A 43 10.48 -7.59 14.63
N SER A 44 11.37 -6.68 15.03
CA SER A 44 11.72 -6.46 16.43
C SER A 44 11.28 -5.07 16.89
N PRO A 45 10.35 -4.96 17.85
CA PRO A 45 9.97 -3.65 18.40
C PRO A 45 11.16 -2.94 19.08
N ALA A 46 12.08 -3.71 19.66
CA ALA A 46 13.32 -3.18 20.23
C ALA A 46 14.25 -2.62 19.15
N SER A 47 14.36 -3.30 18.00
CA SER A 47 15.15 -2.78 16.87
C SER A 47 14.53 -1.52 16.26
N CYS A 48 13.21 -1.45 16.12
CA CYS A 48 12.53 -0.23 15.66
C CYS A 48 12.81 0.95 16.59
N LEU A 49 12.74 0.73 17.91
CA LEU A 49 13.04 1.77 18.89
C LEU A 49 14.52 2.19 18.85
N ALA A 50 15.45 1.23 18.75
CA ALA A 50 16.87 1.51 18.62
C ALA A 50 17.19 2.32 17.35
N PHE A 51 16.52 2.02 16.24
CA PHE A 51 16.61 2.78 15.00
C PHE A 51 16.21 4.25 15.20
N VAL A 52 15.07 4.51 15.84
CA VAL A 52 14.62 5.89 16.13
C VAL A 52 15.57 6.62 17.07
N HIS A 53 16.08 5.95 18.10
CA HIS A 53 17.09 6.53 18.99
C HIS A 53 18.39 6.87 18.26
N ALA A 54 18.79 6.08 17.27
CA ALA A 54 19.96 6.36 16.46
C ALA A 54 19.73 7.55 15.53
N LEU A 55 18.54 7.68 14.92
CA LEU A 55 18.19 8.82 14.08
C LEU A 55 18.28 10.17 14.81
N ALA A 56 17.97 10.20 16.11
CA ALA A 56 18.05 11.43 16.91
C ALA A 56 19.50 11.89 17.20
N ARG A 57 20.51 11.07 16.92
CA ARG A 57 21.93 11.33 17.25
C ARG A 57 22.74 11.65 15.98
N ALA A 58 23.95 12.18 16.17
CA ALA A 58 24.91 12.29 15.08
C ALA A 58 25.20 10.91 14.46
N PRO A 59 25.34 10.80 13.13
CA PRO A 59 25.39 11.87 12.14
C PRO A 59 24.00 12.32 11.61
N TYR A 60 22.91 11.67 12.02
CA TYR A 60 21.59 11.86 11.41
C TYR A 60 20.88 13.13 11.91
N ASN A 61 20.87 13.36 13.22
CA ASN A 61 20.26 14.52 13.89
C ASN A 61 18.80 14.80 13.44
N VAL A 62 18.00 13.75 13.28
CA VAL A 62 16.59 13.85 12.90
C VAL A 62 15.77 14.24 14.13
N THR A 63 15.13 15.40 14.08
CA THR A 63 14.30 15.92 15.18
C THR A 63 12.80 15.77 14.92
N ARG A 64 12.40 15.55 13.67
CA ARG A 64 11.01 15.34 13.25
C ARG A 64 10.94 14.56 11.94
N VAL A 65 9.80 13.92 11.68
CA VAL A 65 9.53 13.15 10.46
C VAL A 65 8.18 13.56 9.90
N ASN A 66 8.15 14.12 8.69
CA ASN A 66 6.90 14.56 8.05
C ASN A 66 6.07 13.39 7.51
N ALA A 67 6.74 12.31 7.07
CA ALA A 67 6.09 11.17 6.47
C ALA A 67 6.83 9.86 6.81
N LEU A 68 6.06 8.82 7.12
CA LEU A 68 6.51 7.44 7.21
C LEU A 68 5.87 6.63 6.09
N ILE A 69 6.69 5.92 5.30
CA ILE A 69 6.22 4.93 4.33
C ILE A 69 6.55 3.53 4.84
N ASN A 70 5.55 2.81 5.33
CA ASN A 70 5.67 1.40 5.70
C ASN A 70 5.59 0.54 4.44
N ASN A 71 6.74 0.35 3.77
CA ASN A 71 6.88 -0.45 2.55
C ASN A 71 7.42 -1.87 2.78
N ALA A 72 8.13 -2.09 3.89
CA ALA A 72 8.77 -3.37 4.15
C ALA A 72 7.74 -4.50 4.26
N SER A 73 7.98 -5.57 3.51
CA SER A 73 7.06 -6.69 3.40
C SER A 73 7.79 -7.92 2.88
N ILE A 74 7.31 -9.08 3.26
CA ILE A 74 7.72 -10.37 2.70
C ILE A 74 6.52 -11.13 2.16
N GLN A 75 6.82 -12.09 1.31
CA GLN A 75 5.91 -13.11 0.83
C GLN A 75 6.49 -14.48 1.24
N ALA A 76 5.65 -15.41 1.67
CA ALA A 76 6.10 -16.79 1.88
C ALA A 76 6.29 -17.47 0.51
N PRO A 77 7.24 -18.40 0.36
CA PRO A 77 7.27 -19.26 -0.81
C PRO A 77 5.91 -19.99 -0.89
N GLY A 78 5.14 -19.68 -1.93
CA GLY A 78 3.90 -20.35 -2.27
C GLY A 78 3.91 -20.66 -3.77
N PRO A 79 3.05 -21.57 -4.26
CA PRO A 79 2.98 -21.91 -5.67
C PRO A 79 2.75 -20.63 -6.44
N VAL A 80 3.61 -20.41 -7.43
CA VAL A 80 3.29 -19.51 -8.54
C VAL A 80 2.00 -20.05 -9.13
N ALA A 81 0.99 -19.20 -9.31
CA ALA A 81 -0.25 -19.58 -9.99
C ALA A 81 0.13 -20.31 -11.29
N THR A 82 -0.22 -21.59 -11.38
CA THR A 82 0.03 -22.38 -12.58
C THR A 82 -0.88 -21.89 -13.70
N ASP A 83 -0.45 -22.16 -14.93
CA ASP A 83 -0.91 -21.53 -16.17
C ASP A 83 -2.42 -21.61 -16.44
N ASP A 84 -3.20 -22.42 -15.71
CA ASP A 84 -4.55 -22.82 -16.12
C ASP A 84 -5.68 -21.99 -15.49
N ALA A 85 -5.47 -20.70 -15.30
CA ALA A 85 -6.44 -19.81 -14.66
C ALA A 85 -7.73 -19.55 -15.49
N ASP A 86 -7.81 -20.05 -16.72
CA ASP A 86 -8.97 -19.90 -17.60
C ASP A 86 -9.67 -21.22 -17.97
N GLU A 87 -9.14 -22.37 -17.56
CA GLU A 87 -9.84 -23.65 -17.67
C GLU A 87 -10.40 -24.05 -16.29
N ALA A 88 -11.54 -24.74 -16.27
CA ALA A 88 -12.08 -25.25 -15.02
C ALA A 88 -11.07 -26.25 -14.42
N LEU A 89 -10.45 -25.91 -13.29
CA LEU A 89 -9.51 -26.80 -12.61
C LEU A 89 -10.14 -28.18 -12.42
N THR A 90 -9.42 -29.21 -12.82
CA THR A 90 -9.79 -30.59 -12.54
C THR A 90 -9.51 -30.91 -11.07
N ASN A 91 -10.08 -32.01 -10.56
CA ASN A 91 -9.78 -32.48 -9.21
C ASN A 91 -8.30 -32.83 -9.01
N ASP A 92 -7.60 -33.24 -10.08
CA ASP A 92 -6.17 -33.54 -10.04
C ASP A 92 -5.33 -32.25 -9.94
N ASP A 93 -5.78 -31.17 -10.58
CA ASP A 93 -5.14 -29.84 -10.43
C ASP A 93 -5.28 -29.33 -9.00
N LEU A 94 -6.48 -29.46 -8.40
CA LEU A 94 -6.71 -29.09 -7.00
C LEU A 94 -5.85 -29.90 -6.03
N ALA A 95 -5.66 -31.20 -6.28
CA ALA A 95 -4.80 -32.07 -5.48
C ALA A 95 -3.31 -31.69 -5.59
N SER A 96 -2.87 -31.11 -6.71
CA SER A 96 -1.50 -30.61 -6.90
C SER A 96 -1.26 -29.21 -6.28
N ILE A 97 -2.31 -28.36 -6.26
CA ILE A 97 -2.25 -27.00 -5.70
C ILE A 97 -2.29 -27.01 -4.17
N GLN A 98 -3.05 -27.92 -3.54
CA GLN A 98 -3.19 -27.99 -2.08
C GLN A 98 -1.87 -28.13 -1.31
N PRO A 99 -0.94 -29.05 -1.67
CA PRO A 99 0.37 -29.15 -1.03
C PRO A 99 1.22 -27.90 -1.19
N ALA A 100 1.18 -27.29 -2.38
CA ALA A 100 1.98 -26.10 -2.65
C ALA A 100 1.41 -24.89 -1.89
N ALA A 101 0.09 -24.70 -1.87
CA ALA A 101 -0.59 -23.65 -1.13
C ALA A 101 -0.59 -23.89 0.39
N GLY A 102 0.09 -24.95 0.85
CA GLY A 102 0.32 -25.25 2.25
C GLY A 102 -0.91 -25.75 3.01
N LEU A 103 -1.96 -26.13 2.28
CA LEU A 103 -3.21 -26.65 2.86
C LEU A 103 -3.11 -28.13 3.26
N THR A 104 -1.93 -28.74 3.12
CA THR A 104 -1.65 -30.09 3.61
C THR A 104 -1.13 -30.05 5.05
N PRO A 105 -1.73 -30.84 5.98
CA PRO A 105 -1.24 -30.97 7.35
C PRO A 105 0.24 -31.38 7.40
N GLY A 106 1.04 -30.70 8.24
CA GLY A 106 2.47 -30.98 8.40
C GLY A 106 3.40 -30.27 7.40
N SER A 107 2.87 -29.39 6.55
CA SER A 107 3.68 -28.48 5.73
C SER A 107 4.32 -27.37 6.57
N THR A 108 5.35 -26.70 6.03
CA THR A 108 5.96 -25.49 6.64
C THR A 108 5.06 -24.26 6.53
N PHE A 109 3.82 -24.42 6.09
CA PHE A 109 2.86 -23.35 5.86
C PHE A 109 2.63 -22.50 7.10
N ASP A 110 2.42 -23.12 8.26
CA ASP A 110 2.15 -22.39 9.51
C ASP A 110 3.28 -21.42 9.85
N GLN A 111 4.54 -21.86 9.75
CA GLN A 111 5.72 -21.02 9.98
C GLN A 111 5.84 -19.89 8.94
N GLY A 112 5.55 -20.19 7.68
CA GLY A 112 5.52 -19.19 6.60
C GLY A 112 4.43 -18.14 6.83
N PHE A 113 3.24 -18.59 7.22
CA PHE A 113 2.08 -17.77 7.49
C PHE A 113 2.32 -16.84 8.68
N GLU A 114 2.79 -17.38 9.80
CA GLU A 114 3.15 -16.61 11.00
C GLU A 114 4.21 -15.56 10.68
N ARG A 115 5.26 -15.93 9.96
CA ARG A 115 6.34 -15.02 9.58
C ARG A 115 5.83 -13.86 8.71
N VAL A 116 5.03 -14.16 7.67
CA VAL A 116 4.44 -13.14 6.79
C VAL A 116 3.54 -12.19 7.57
N MET A 117 2.65 -12.73 8.41
CA MET A 117 1.77 -11.91 9.24
C MET A 117 2.58 -11.03 10.21
N HIS A 118 3.62 -11.60 10.83
CA HIS A 118 4.47 -10.89 11.76
C HIS A 118 5.18 -9.71 11.07
N THR A 119 5.88 -9.94 9.96
CA THR A 119 6.60 -8.88 9.26
C THR A 119 5.66 -7.84 8.67
N ASN A 120 4.63 -8.25 7.94
CA ASN A 120 3.79 -7.33 7.18
C ASN A 120 2.83 -6.53 8.08
N VAL A 121 2.37 -7.11 9.19
CA VAL A 121 1.38 -6.47 10.10
C VAL A 121 2.05 -5.94 11.36
N ASN A 122 2.74 -6.79 12.12
CA ASN A 122 3.35 -6.36 13.38
C ASN A 122 4.49 -5.38 13.12
N GLY A 123 5.33 -5.65 12.12
CA GLY A 123 6.44 -4.75 11.77
C GLY A 123 5.97 -3.34 11.39
N THR A 124 4.88 -3.24 10.63
CA THR A 124 4.20 -1.97 10.32
C THR A 124 3.77 -1.24 11.60
N MET A 125 3.15 -1.94 12.54
CA MET A 125 2.72 -1.35 13.82
C MET A 125 3.92 -0.94 14.69
N PHE A 126 4.96 -1.76 14.76
CA PHE A 126 6.16 -1.50 15.56
C PHE A 126 6.89 -0.26 15.09
N MET A 127 7.10 -0.12 13.78
CA MET A 127 7.78 1.05 13.21
C MET A 127 6.93 2.32 13.36
N THR A 128 5.61 2.23 13.09
CA THR A 128 4.69 3.37 13.28
C THR A 128 4.69 3.85 14.72
N ARG A 129 4.60 2.94 15.69
CA ARG A 129 4.67 3.28 17.13
C ARG A 129 6.02 3.88 17.51
N ALA A 130 7.13 3.34 17.01
CA ALA A 130 8.46 3.84 17.34
C ALA A 130 8.68 5.27 16.83
N LEU A 131 8.17 5.60 15.64
CA LEU A 131 8.32 6.92 15.02
C LEU A 131 7.28 7.95 15.48
N LEU A 132 6.26 7.54 16.23
CA LEU A 132 5.16 8.40 16.66
C LEU A 132 5.65 9.73 17.28
N PRO A 133 6.64 9.76 18.20
CA PRO A 133 7.12 11.02 18.75
C PRO A 133 7.69 11.97 17.68
N LEU A 134 8.38 11.45 16.66
CA LEU A 134 8.94 12.29 15.59
C LEU A 134 7.87 12.76 14.59
N LEU A 135 6.82 11.96 14.38
CA LEU A 135 5.67 12.32 13.56
C LEU A 135 4.87 13.45 14.23
N GLU A 136 4.60 13.34 15.53
CA GLU A 136 3.90 14.37 16.30
C GLU A 136 4.64 15.72 16.29
N GLN A 137 5.98 15.71 16.34
CA GLN A 137 6.79 16.94 16.24
C GLN A 137 6.76 17.59 14.85
N ALA A 138 6.39 16.84 13.81
CA ALA A 138 6.26 17.38 12.45
C ALA A 138 4.85 17.90 12.15
N ALA A 139 3.86 17.46 12.92
CA ALA A 139 2.46 17.58 12.59
C ALA A 139 1.82 18.90 13.04
N SER A 140 0.87 19.39 12.26
CA SER A 140 -0.01 20.51 12.60
C SER A 140 -1.42 20.26 12.05
N PRO A 141 -2.47 20.93 12.58
CA PRO A 141 -3.83 20.78 12.04
C PRO A 141 -3.93 21.08 10.54
N GLU A 142 -3.16 22.04 10.03
CA GLU A 142 -3.17 22.49 8.63
C GLU A 142 -2.26 21.66 7.71
N ASP A 143 -1.21 21.05 8.26
CA ASP A 143 -0.31 20.12 7.56
C ASP A 143 0.00 18.93 8.48
N PRO A 144 -0.83 17.87 8.43
CA PRO A 144 -0.65 16.71 9.29
C PRO A 144 0.61 15.93 8.90
N ALA A 145 1.22 15.26 9.88
CA ALA A 145 2.20 14.22 9.55
C ALA A 145 1.49 13.03 8.89
N ARG A 146 2.22 12.25 8.11
CA ARG A 146 1.61 11.26 7.22
C ARG A 146 2.19 9.88 7.44
N VAL A 147 1.33 8.87 7.53
CA VAL A 147 1.72 7.46 7.51
C VAL A 147 1.09 6.81 6.29
N LEU A 148 1.92 6.29 5.41
CA LEU A 148 1.51 5.55 4.22
C LEU A 148 1.86 4.08 4.42
N ILE A 149 0.85 3.21 4.40
CA ILE A 149 1.03 1.76 4.51
C ILE A 149 0.91 1.14 3.12
N VAL A 150 1.97 0.50 2.64
CA VAL A 150 1.97 -0.16 1.32
C VAL A 150 1.31 -1.54 1.44
N SER A 151 0.12 -1.64 0.86
CA SER A 151 -0.64 -2.87 0.71
C SER A 151 -0.61 -3.38 -0.75
N SER A 152 -1.57 -4.22 -1.13
CA SER A 152 -1.68 -4.86 -2.44
C SER A 152 -3.15 -4.97 -2.85
N VAL A 153 -3.41 -5.02 -4.16
CA VAL A 153 -4.72 -5.41 -4.71
C VAL A 153 -5.18 -6.79 -4.22
N MET A 154 -4.26 -7.69 -3.87
CA MET A 154 -4.56 -8.99 -3.26
C MET A 154 -5.14 -8.86 -1.84
N GLY A 155 -4.93 -7.71 -1.18
CA GLY A 155 -5.53 -7.41 0.12
C GLY A 155 -6.94 -6.80 0.04
N ILE A 156 -7.41 -6.44 -1.16
CA ILE A 156 -8.74 -5.81 -1.37
C ILE A 156 -9.60 -6.52 -2.42
N SER A 157 -9.02 -7.48 -3.14
CA SER A 157 -9.68 -8.31 -4.15
C SER A 157 -9.03 -9.69 -4.15
N VAL A 158 -9.80 -10.74 -4.46
CA VAL A 158 -9.31 -12.13 -4.41
C VAL A 158 -9.29 -12.71 -5.81
N GLY A 159 -8.11 -13.04 -6.36
CA GLY A 159 -7.86 -13.62 -7.70
C GLY A 159 -8.57 -14.95 -7.93
N PRO A 160 -8.89 -15.35 -9.18
CA PRO A 160 -8.96 -16.78 -9.46
C PRO A 160 -7.58 -17.37 -9.12
N PHE A 161 -7.57 -18.43 -8.31
CA PHE A 161 -6.36 -19.18 -7.95
C PHE A 161 -5.29 -18.38 -7.16
N ASP A 162 -5.71 -17.41 -6.35
CA ASP A 162 -4.83 -16.80 -5.36
C ASP A 162 -4.46 -17.83 -4.27
N SER A 163 -3.26 -18.38 -4.40
CA SER A 163 -2.66 -19.36 -3.49
C SER A 163 -1.78 -18.74 -2.41
N ASN A 164 -1.62 -17.41 -2.41
CA ASN A 164 -0.70 -16.70 -1.53
C ASN A 164 -1.41 -16.20 -0.26
N PHE A 165 -2.08 -17.12 0.42
CA PHE A 165 -3.04 -16.82 1.49
C PHE A 165 -2.45 -15.93 2.60
N ALA A 166 -1.23 -16.22 3.05
CA ALA A 166 -0.56 -15.45 4.10
C ALA A 166 -0.34 -13.99 3.68
N TYR A 167 0.12 -13.78 2.44
CA TYR A 167 0.37 -12.45 1.91
C TYR A 167 -0.94 -11.68 1.73
N SER A 168 -1.93 -12.26 1.06
CA SER A 168 -3.24 -11.63 0.84
C SER A 168 -3.91 -11.26 2.16
N ALA A 169 -3.92 -12.18 3.13
CA ALA A 169 -4.43 -11.93 4.47
C ALA A 169 -3.65 -10.81 5.18
N SER A 170 -2.32 -10.82 5.12
CA SER A 170 -1.50 -9.77 5.73
C SER A 170 -1.71 -8.39 5.11
N LYS A 171 -1.95 -8.33 3.79
CA LYS A 171 -2.20 -7.10 3.05
C LYS A 171 -3.62 -6.56 3.31
N ALA A 172 -4.60 -7.44 3.47
CA ALA A 172 -5.94 -7.08 3.96
C ALA A 172 -5.88 -6.54 5.40
N ALA A 173 -5.09 -7.19 6.27
CA ALA A 173 -4.85 -6.71 7.63
C ALA A 173 -4.15 -5.34 7.64
N ALA A 174 -3.17 -5.11 6.77
CA ALA A 174 -2.51 -3.81 6.62
C ALA A 174 -3.47 -2.70 6.16
N VAL A 175 -4.40 -3.02 5.24
CA VAL A 175 -5.48 -2.09 4.85
C VAL A 175 -6.36 -1.74 6.04
N HIS A 176 -6.81 -2.74 6.80
CA HIS A 176 -7.66 -2.49 7.96
C HIS A 176 -6.91 -1.71 9.05
N LEU A 177 -5.64 -2.05 9.30
CA LEU A 177 -4.76 -1.36 10.23
C LEU A 177 -4.62 0.13 9.88
N SER A 178 -4.48 0.46 8.59
CA SER A 178 -4.41 1.86 8.15
C SER A 178 -5.65 2.67 8.55
N ARG A 179 -6.84 2.09 8.40
CA ARG A 179 -8.12 2.73 8.77
C ARG A 179 -8.29 2.84 10.28
N ALA A 180 -7.88 1.80 11.01
CA ALA A 180 -7.91 1.82 12.48
C ALA A 180 -6.99 2.92 13.03
N LEU A 181 -5.76 3.03 12.51
CA LEU A 181 -4.82 4.08 12.88
C LEU A 181 -5.33 5.47 12.47
N ALA A 182 -5.87 5.62 11.26
CA ALA A 182 -6.47 6.87 10.79
C ALA A 182 -7.58 7.36 11.73
N SER A 183 -8.49 6.46 12.11
CA SER A 183 -9.59 6.76 13.04
C SER A 183 -9.06 7.11 14.44
N TYR A 184 -8.04 6.39 14.92
CA TYR A 184 -7.46 6.64 16.22
C TYR A 184 -6.79 8.02 16.27
N PHE A 185 -5.88 8.31 15.33
CA PHE A 185 -5.13 9.56 15.32
C PHE A 185 -6.01 10.78 15.14
N THR A 186 -7.12 10.68 14.40
CA THR A 186 -8.10 11.78 14.29
C THR A 186 -8.52 12.35 15.66
N THR A 187 -8.47 11.56 16.74
CA THR A 187 -8.86 12.01 18.09
C THR A 187 -7.69 12.44 18.98
N VAL A 188 -6.45 12.11 18.64
CA VAL A 188 -5.29 12.29 19.54
C VAL A 188 -4.11 13.06 18.94
N ALA A 189 -3.98 13.14 17.60
CA ALA A 189 -2.86 13.80 16.95
C ALA A 189 -3.18 14.19 15.50
N PRO A 190 -2.60 15.27 14.95
CA PRO A 190 -2.75 15.64 13.54
C PRO A 190 -1.93 14.71 12.62
N ILE A 191 -2.27 13.42 12.58
CA ILE A 191 -1.60 12.41 11.77
C ILE A 191 -2.62 11.76 10.83
N ALA A 192 -2.38 11.89 9.53
CA ALA A 192 -3.16 11.22 8.50
C ALA A 192 -2.54 9.86 8.18
N VAL A 193 -3.38 8.82 8.13
CA VAL A 193 -2.94 7.46 7.79
C VAL A 193 -3.71 6.95 6.59
N ASN A 194 -3.00 6.55 5.54
CA ASN A 194 -3.59 6.04 4.31
C ASN A 194 -2.89 4.74 3.90
N ALA A 195 -3.56 3.95 3.08
CA ALA A 195 -2.99 2.77 2.46
C ALA A 195 -2.87 2.94 0.94
N LEU A 196 -1.86 2.28 0.37
CA LEU A 196 -1.64 2.19 -1.06
C LEU A 196 -1.77 0.74 -1.49
N ALA A 197 -2.82 0.39 -2.22
CA ALA A 197 -3.03 -0.95 -2.75
C ALA A 197 -2.41 -1.04 -4.15
N LEU A 198 -1.22 -1.65 -4.23
CA LEU A 198 -0.50 -1.78 -5.50
C LEU A 198 -0.94 -3.00 -6.29
N GLY A 199 -1.07 -2.80 -7.60
CA GLY A 199 -1.11 -3.87 -8.60
C GLY A 199 0.28 -4.43 -8.89
N TYR A 200 0.47 -4.93 -10.10
CA TYR A 200 1.73 -5.51 -10.53
C TYR A 200 2.73 -4.43 -10.96
N PHE A 201 3.85 -4.36 -10.23
CA PHE A 201 5.03 -3.57 -10.56
C PHE A 201 6.23 -4.49 -10.67
N LYS A 202 7.05 -4.30 -11.70
CA LYS A 202 8.27 -5.08 -11.88
C LYS A 202 9.30 -4.71 -10.80
N THR A 203 9.56 -5.67 -9.92
CA THR A 203 10.52 -5.61 -8.81
C THR A 203 11.26 -6.95 -8.69
N GLU A 204 12.32 -7.01 -7.88
CA GLU A 204 13.00 -8.27 -7.53
C GLU A 204 12.02 -9.33 -6.98
N MET A 205 11.04 -8.90 -6.17
CA MET A 205 10.01 -9.78 -5.60
C MET A 205 9.09 -10.41 -6.65
N THR A 206 8.81 -9.69 -7.75
CA THR A 206 7.92 -10.15 -8.82
C THR A 206 8.68 -10.77 -9.99
N GLU A 207 10.02 -10.84 -9.94
CA GLU A 207 10.84 -11.25 -11.09
C GLU A 207 10.51 -12.68 -11.54
N VAL A 208 10.27 -13.58 -10.57
CA VAL A 208 9.86 -14.97 -10.81
C VAL A 208 8.55 -15.05 -11.59
N ILE A 209 7.63 -14.14 -11.31
CA ILE A 209 6.30 -14.06 -11.92
C ILE A 209 6.39 -13.46 -13.33
N THR A 210 7.25 -12.46 -13.53
CA THR A 210 7.44 -11.80 -14.84
C THR A 210 8.16 -12.65 -15.89
N ARG A 211 8.70 -13.81 -15.51
CA ARG A 211 9.31 -14.77 -16.45
C ARG A 211 8.28 -15.71 -17.09
N ASN A 212 7.04 -15.69 -16.62
CA ASN A 212 5.94 -16.44 -17.21
C ASN A 212 5.21 -15.54 -18.23
N GLU A 213 5.37 -15.84 -19.52
CA GLU A 213 4.79 -15.07 -20.62
C GLU A 213 3.26 -15.03 -20.57
N ARG A 214 2.60 -16.16 -20.26
CA ARG A 214 1.13 -16.24 -20.16
C ARG A 214 0.60 -15.37 -19.01
N PHE A 215 1.27 -15.43 -17.86
CA PHE A 215 0.90 -14.58 -16.72
C PHE A 215 1.12 -13.09 -17.03
N GLN A 216 2.18 -12.77 -17.76
CA GLN A 216 2.43 -11.41 -18.24
C GLN A 216 1.32 -10.95 -19.19
N GLU A 217 0.91 -11.78 -20.15
CA GLU A 217 -0.23 -11.49 -21.05
C GLU A 217 -1.54 -11.26 -20.27
N LEU A 218 -1.82 -12.06 -19.24
CA LEU A 218 -2.99 -11.88 -18.39
C LEU A 218 -2.96 -10.54 -17.64
N ILE A 219 -1.81 -10.16 -17.07
CA ILE A 219 -1.66 -8.86 -16.41
C ILE A 219 -1.90 -7.74 -17.42
N LEU A 220 -1.22 -7.77 -18.57
CA LEU A 220 -1.31 -6.72 -19.57
C LEU A 220 -2.73 -6.62 -20.15
N GLY A 221 -3.40 -7.75 -20.41
CA GLY A 221 -4.78 -7.76 -20.88
C GLY A 221 -5.79 -7.19 -19.87
N ALA A 222 -5.45 -7.21 -18.58
CA ALA A 222 -6.29 -6.69 -17.50
C ALA A 222 -5.89 -5.27 -17.02
N THR A 223 -4.86 -4.64 -17.60
CA THR A 223 -4.42 -3.29 -17.23
C THR A 223 -4.69 -2.26 -18.32
N VAL A 224 -4.99 -1.03 -17.91
CA VAL A 224 -5.22 0.10 -18.80
C VAL A 224 -4.01 0.34 -19.70
N GLY A 225 -4.26 0.39 -20.99
CA GLY A 225 -3.23 0.61 -22.00
C GLY A 225 -2.34 -0.61 -22.27
N GLY A 226 -2.63 -1.78 -21.70
CA GLY A 226 -1.92 -3.02 -22.06
C GLY A 226 -0.42 -3.00 -21.78
N ARG A 227 -0.01 -2.26 -20.74
CA ARG A 227 1.41 -1.97 -20.46
C ARG A 227 1.80 -2.33 -19.04
N GLU A 228 3.11 -2.51 -18.85
CA GLU A 228 3.69 -2.62 -17.52
C GLU A 228 3.58 -1.30 -16.76
N ALA A 229 3.42 -1.39 -15.43
CA ALA A 229 3.51 -0.23 -14.56
C ALA A 229 4.97 0.20 -14.41
N HIS A 230 5.20 1.52 -14.41
CA HIS A 230 6.51 2.13 -14.21
C HIS A 230 6.58 2.82 -12.84
N ALA A 231 7.78 3.08 -12.35
CA ALA A 231 7.98 3.75 -11.05
C ALA A 231 7.26 5.11 -10.97
N GLN A 232 7.11 5.81 -12.10
CA GLN A 232 6.40 7.09 -12.19
C GLN A 232 4.89 6.95 -11.94
N ASP A 233 4.28 5.82 -12.30
CA ASP A 233 2.85 5.56 -12.03
C ASP A 233 2.60 5.47 -10.52
N LEU A 234 3.57 4.96 -9.77
CA LEU A 234 3.56 4.90 -8.31
C LEU A 234 3.92 6.26 -7.68
N ALA A 235 4.96 6.92 -8.21
CA ALA A 235 5.51 8.14 -7.62
C ALA A 235 4.45 9.25 -7.47
N ALA A 236 3.60 9.43 -8.48
CA ALA A 236 2.54 10.46 -8.44
C ALA A 236 1.54 10.21 -7.29
N ALA A 237 1.14 8.96 -7.07
CA ALA A 237 0.23 8.60 -5.98
C ALA A 237 0.86 8.81 -4.60
N VAL A 238 2.15 8.44 -4.45
CA VAL A 238 2.90 8.67 -3.21
C VAL A 238 3.05 10.17 -2.97
N ILE A 239 3.46 10.95 -3.97
CA ILE A 239 3.60 12.41 -3.86
C ILE A 239 2.26 13.05 -3.48
N TYR A 240 1.16 12.68 -4.14
CA TYR A 240 -0.16 13.18 -3.78
C TYR A 240 -0.49 12.94 -2.31
N LEU A 241 -0.40 11.69 -1.84
CA LEU A 241 -0.73 11.36 -0.46
C LEU A 241 0.23 11.98 0.55
N LEU A 242 1.49 12.22 0.18
CA LEU A 242 2.53 12.77 1.06
C LEU A 242 2.71 14.28 1.00
N SER A 243 2.07 14.95 0.05
CA SER A 243 2.15 16.40 -0.17
C SER A 243 0.94 17.13 0.43
N ARG A 244 0.92 18.46 0.29
CA ARG A 244 -0.20 19.30 0.72
C ARG A 244 -1.52 18.93 0.04
N GLY A 245 -1.48 18.45 -1.20
CA GLY A 245 -2.65 17.94 -1.91
C GLY A 245 -3.35 16.78 -1.17
N GLY A 246 -2.60 15.97 -0.44
CA GLY A 246 -3.10 14.88 0.39
C GLY A 246 -3.39 15.26 1.85
N ALA A 247 -3.21 16.52 2.26
CA ALA A 247 -3.31 16.93 3.67
C ALA A 247 -4.70 16.66 4.29
N TYR A 248 -5.75 16.65 3.48
CA TYR A 248 -7.13 16.38 3.93
C TYR A 248 -7.59 14.94 3.61
N VAL A 249 -6.67 14.05 3.23
CA VAL A 249 -6.97 12.65 2.91
C VAL A 249 -6.57 11.78 4.10
N ASN A 250 -7.54 11.13 4.72
CA ASN A 250 -7.30 10.24 5.86
C ASN A 250 -8.14 8.96 5.76
N GLY A 251 -7.54 7.81 6.05
CA GLY A 251 -8.18 6.49 6.00
C GLY A 251 -8.45 5.95 4.58
N THR A 252 -7.90 6.58 3.54
CA THR A 252 -8.11 6.11 2.17
C THR A 252 -7.30 4.87 1.86
N VAL A 253 -7.83 4.04 0.96
CA VAL A 253 -7.08 2.97 0.29
C VAL A 253 -7.00 3.38 -1.17
N LEU A 254 -5.87 3.96 -1.57
CA LEU A 254 -5.65 4.36 -2.95
C LEU A 254 -5.11 3.16 -3.73
N THR A 255 -5.86 2.72 -4.73
CA THR A 255 -5.44 1.63 -5.62
C THR A 255 -4.63 2.18 -6.79
N VAL A 256 -3.46 1.59 -7.05
CA VAL A 256 -2.61 1.90 -8.21
C VAL A 256 -2.25 0.60 -8.90
N ASP A 257 -3.08 0.19 -9.85
CA ASP A 257 -3.00 -1.14 -10.47
C ASP A 257 -3.40 -1.16 -11.95
N GLY A 258 -3.62 0.01 -12.55
CA GLY A 258 -4.11 0.12 -13.93
C GLY A 258 -5.50 -0.50 -14.15
N GLY A 259 -6.29 -0.74 -13.10
CA GLY A 259 -7.59 -1.39 -13.20
C GLY A 259 -7.56 -2.92 -13.11
N PHE A 260 -6.39 -3.53 -12.87
CA PHE A 260 -6.24 -4.99 -12.75
C PHE A 260 -7.25 -5.62 -11.77
N ALA A 261 -7.51 -4.97 -10.63
CA ALA A 261 -8.44 -5.47 -9.61
C ALA A 261 -9.92 -5.38 -10.00
N LEU A 262 -10.28 -4.59 -11.03
CA LEU A 262 -11.68 -4.34 -11.42
C LEU A 262 -12.34 -5.52 -12.14
N ARG A 263 -11.54 -6.45 -12.68
CA ARG A 263 -12.00 -7.72 -13.32
C ARG A 263 -13.27 -7.61 -14.16
N SER A 264 -13.31 -6.67 -15.09
CA SER A 264 -14.33 -6.70 -16.14
C SER A 264 -13.95 -7.77 -17.18
N ARG A 265 -14.51 -8.97 -17.05
CA ARG A 265 -14.63 -9.89 -18.19
C ARG A 265 -15.81 -9.39 -19.03
N VAL A 266 -15.55 -8.92 -20.26
CA VAL A 266 -16.55 -8.87 -21.33
C VAL A 266 -16.18 -9.94 -22.33
#